data_AF-A0A164QH71-F1
#
_entry.id   AF-A0A164QH71-F1
#
_cell.length_a   1.000
_cell.length_b   1.000
_cell.length_c   1.000
_cell.angle_alpha   90.00
_cell.angle_beta   90.00
_cell.angle_gamma   90.00
#
_symmetry.space_group_name_H-M   'P 1'
#
loop_
_entity.id
_entity.type
_entity.pdbx_description
1 polymer ?
#
loop_
_entity_poly.entity_id
_entity_poly.type
_entity_poly.pdbx_seq_one_letter_code
_entity_poly.pdbx_strand_id
1 'polypeptide(L)'
;MDPNIMDLNAMDPEGIPDPQLLDQFLVDLPADMELELPLVPDDMPEPDAPNGWDAMMAHINNHQQGGRPDLSVGKSIKEMVRARLELLSYGHHWAGLGDDGEGLAARGFVAASVPPIEGGVKDCLGKMMKIIIGDYEHGIQTQLHLVPALLAQVRDHIRAFYDFKIAHIRSPRLEYCDFIVVIQVTQALHECGLTLQLDPPRLEALMQVAGAEMEHIVLDVGLDVGGLYEAAKKYEDDVGHSQEKHHQWNGRPIYTTTQAIMRTANKDIAPFALCHFYVDIMVALLLNRSCKSPLETDILDHTQRRSKAMQKLVHWSTDKELRRAFAAGLSDAMRPIYWDIELLVEFCQAGGLAALIADSTNFSACCVVARDAFLDLPDDAWDDQTEESLSSVTGVLADIRSWPDSSKKKQDFEILCKASYNIYQRYGLEPFKTRVSKQTESDPPLFYYLVRRLERDFREDILMRTEDDWNSIIKELSTIPRKAEKRMRWTRLSTADRWRCMEDYVCDNPDCEQTIELSRLRRLWATGSGKPDFDEKLDKWVRGIKICQACRKTTYCSQECQKAEWPRHKRPCRWYARRYGAAVNPPNAPAPPDPVA
;
A
#
# COMPACT_ATOMS: atom_id res chain seq x y z
N MET A 1 -11.36 -28.68 -28.48
CA MET A 1 -11.24 -28.56 -27.01
C MET A 1 -9.79 -28.24 -26.76
N ASP A 2 -9.54 -27.08 -26.17
CA ASP A 2 -8.21 -26.60 -25.84
C ASP A 2 -7.67 -27.43 -24.65
N PRO A 3 -6.47 -28.04 -24.73
CA PRO A 3 -5.92 -28.85 -23.64
C PRO A 3 -5.59 -28.05 -22.37
N ASN A 4 -5.65 -26.72 -22.41
CA ASN A 4 -5.34 -25.83 -21.26
C ASN A 4 -6.59 -25.45 -20.42
N ILE A 5 -7.69 -26.18 -20.55
CA ILE A 5 -8.93 -25.91 -19.80
C ILE A 5 -8.87 -26.63 -18.45
N MET A 6 -8.89 -25.89 -17.34
CA MET A 6 -9.14 -26.47 -16.02
C MET A 6 -10.52 -27.14 -16.01
N ASP A 7 -10.56 -28.43 -15.70
CA ASP A 7 -11.79 -29.18 -15.51
C ASP A 7 -12.52 -28.66 -14.26
N LEU A 8 -13.73 -28.14 -14.44
CA LEU A 8 -14.56 -27.56 -13.38
C LEU A 8 -14.90 -28.55 -12.26
N ASN A 9 -14.70 -29.86 -12.48
CA ASN A 9 -14.87 -30.88 -11.44
C ASN A 9 -13.71 -30.94 -10.44
N ALA A 10 -12.63 -30.17 -10.64
CA ALA A 10 -11.45 -30.15 -9.77
C ALA A 10 -11.43 -28.95 -8.79
N MET A 11 -12.46 -28.11 -8.79
CA MET A 11 -12.64 -27.06 -7.78
C MET A 11 -13.41 -27.63 -6.59
N ASP A 12 -13.02 -27.22 -5.38
CA ASP A 12 -13.79 -27.56 -4.19
C ASP A 12 -15.15 -26.80 -4.20
N PRO A 13 -16.09 -27.13 -3.29
CA PRO A 13 -17.40 -26.47 -3.21
C PRO A 13 -17.33 -24.96 -2.95
N GLU A 14 -16.19 -24.43 -2.51
CA GLU A 14 -15.95 -23.01 -2.21
C GLU A 14 -15.30 -22.29 -3.41
N GLY A 15 -15.04 -22.98 -4.52
CA GLY A 15 -14.47 -22.40 -5.74
C GLY A 15 -12.97 -22.11 -5.63
N ILE A 16 -12.29 -22.67 -4.63
CA ILE A 16 -10.85 -22.51 -4.43
C ILE A 16 -10.13 -23.59 -5.27
N PRO A 17 -9.23 -23.22 -6.19
CA PRO A 17 -8.43 -24.21 -6.90
C PRO A 17 -7.46 -24.89 -5.94
N ASP A 18 -7.31 -26.21 -6.06
CA ASP A 18 -6.30 -26.98 -5.30
C ASP A 18 -4.90 -26.34 -5.52
N PRO A 19 -4.13 -26.04 -4.46
CA PRO A 19 -2.77 -25.52 -4.58
C PRO A 19 -1.86 -26.32 -5.52
N GLN A 20 -2.04 -27.64 -5.63
CA GLN A 20 -1.28 -28.48 -6.57
C GLN A 20 -1.67 -28.24 -8.04
N LEU A 21 -2.94 -27.89 -8.30
CA LEU A 21 -3.45 -27.50 -9.61
C LEU A 21 -2.98 -26.09 -10.00
N LEU A 22 -2.82 -25.19 -9.02
CA LEU A 22 -2.21 -23.87 -9.26
C LEU A 22 -0.75 -24.01 -9.70
N ASP A 23 0.02 -24.91 -9.08
CA ASP A 23 1.38 -25.23 -9.48
C ASP A 23 1.45 -25.84 -10.89
N GLN A 24 0.50 -26.71 -11.24
CA GLN A 24 0.42 -27.32 -12.57
C GLN A 24 0.03 -26.30 -13.66
N PHE A 25 -0.92 -25.41 -13.36
CA PHE A 25 -1.29 -24.28 -14.22
C PHE A 25 -0.12 -23.31 -14.48
N LEU A 26 0.74 -23.08 -13.47
CA LEU A 26 1.93 -22.24 -13.62
C LEU A 26 3.06 -22.90 -14.42
N VAL A 27 3.09 -24.24 -14.48
CA VAL A 27 4.03 -25.01 -15.30
C VAL A 27 3.58 -25.11 -16.75
N ASP A 28 2.26 -25.10 -17.00
CA ASP A 28 1.64 -25.23 -18.33
C ASP A 28 1.30 -23.88 -19.00
N LEU A 29 1.63 -22.74 -18.38
CA LEU A 29 1.60 -21.43 -19.05
C LEU A 29 2.58 -21.45 -20.25
N PRO A 30 2.10 -21.28 -21.50
CA PRO A 30 2.98 -21.27 -22.66
C PRO A 30 4.02 -20.16 -22.53
N ALA A 31 5.28 -20.47 -22.83
CA ALA A 31 6.37 -19.49 -22.88
C ALA A 31 6.26 -18.53 -24.09
N ASP A 32 5.21 -18.69 -24.90
CA ASP A 32 5.12 -18.26 -26.28
C ASP A 32 3.76 -17.62 -26.62
N MET A 33 3.03 -17.10 -25.62
CA MET A 33 1.96 -16.11 -25.86
C MET A 33 2.53 -14.70 -26.09
N GLU A 34 3.34 -14.55 -27.14
CA GLU A 34 3.55 -13.24 -27.78
C GLU A 34 2.27 -12.91 -28.57
N LEU A 35 1.35 -12.18 -27.93
CA LEU A 35 0.35 -11.43 -28.69
C LEU A 35 1.11 -10.45 -29.57
N GLU A 36 1.05 -10.62 -30.89
CA GLU A 36 1.51 -9.61 -31.86
C GLU A 36 0.69 -8.33 -31.64
N LEU A 37 1.19 -7.48 -30.72
CA LEU A 37 0.69 -6.13 -30.55
C LEU A 37 1.06 -5.35 -31.82
N PRO A 38 0.11 -4.60 -32.42
CA PRO A 38 0.44 -3.76 -33.56
C PRO A 38 1.56 -2.80 -33.15
N LEU A 39 2.66 -2.84 -33.91
CA LEU A 39 3.79 -1.93 -33.76
C LEU A 39 3.27 -0.49 -33.70
N VAL A 40 3.48 0.16 -32.55
CA VAL A 40 3.28 1.60 -32.40
C VAL A 40 4.21 2.29 -33.42
N PRO A 41 3.75 3.28 -34.19
CA PRO A 41 4.60 3.96 -35.16
C PRO A 41 5.85 4.56 -34.49
N ASP A 42 7.03 4.32 -35.08
CA ASP A 42 8.35 4.84 -34.64
C ASP A 42 8.45 6.38 -34.63
N ASP A 43 7.41 7.09 -35.09
CA ASP A 43 7.39 8.56 -35.24
C ASP A 43 6.67 9.30 -34.09
N MET A 44 6.52 8.68 -32.92
CA MET A 44 6.14 9.42 -31.71
C MET A 44 7.37 10.19 -31.20
N PRO A 45 7.38 11.54 -31.19
CA PRO A 45 8.53 12.29 -30.71
C PRO A 45 8.85 11.88 -29.27
N GLU A 46 10.07 11.40 -29.03
CA GLU A 46 10.58 11.23 -27.67
C GLU A 46 10.41 12.57 -26.93
N PRO A 47 9.72 12.58 -25.78
CA PRO A 47 9.57 13.82 -25.03
C PRO A 47 10.94 14.24 -24.48
N ASP A 48 11.58 15.20 -25.15
CA ASP A 48 12.72 15.96 -24.66
C ASP A 48 12.39 16.59 -23.30
N ALA A 49 12.70 15.95 -22.15
CA ALA A 49 12.71 16.67 -20.87
C ALA A 49 13.41 15.94 -19.70
N PRO A 50 14.56 16.46 -19.24
CA PRO A 50 15.01 16.35 -17.85
C PRO A 50 14.05 17.01 -16.83
N ASN A 51 12.95 17.64 -17.28
CA ASN A 51 11.95 18.34 -16.48
C ASN A 51 10.57 17.64 -16.41
N GLY A 52 10.43 16.45 -17.02
CA GLY A 52 9.13 15.78 -17.17
C GLY A 52 8.50 15.36 -15.84
N TRP A 53 9.29 14.83 -14.90
CA TRP A 53 8.80 14.37 -13.61
C TRP A 53 8.28 15.51 -12.72
N ASP A 54 9.02 16.60 -12.60
CA ASP A 54 8.60 17.74 -11.77
C ASP A 54 7.38 18.45 -12.36
N ALA A 55 7.31 18.58 -13.69
CA ALA A 55 6.12 19.10 -14.36
C ALA A 55 4.91 18.18 -14.19
N MET A 56 5.11 16.87 -14.31
CA MET A 56 4.07 15.87 -14.05
C MET A 56 3.57 15.96 -12.61
N MET A 57 4.47 16.05 -11.63
CA MET A 57 4.11 16.19 -10.22
C MET A 57 3.39 17.50 -9.95
N ALA A 58 3.82 18.62 -10.52
CA ALA A 58 3.12 19.89 -10.40
C ALA A 58 1.69 19.82 -10.96
N HIS A 59 1.52 19.12 -12.09
CA HIS A 59 0.21 18.92 -12.71
C HIS A 59 -0.69 18.02 -11.85
N ILE A 60 -0.17 16.90 -11.34
CA ILE A 60 -0.89 16.03 -10.39
C ILE A 60 -1.32 16.85 -9.17
N ASN A 61 -0.41 17.62 -8.58
CA ASN A 61 -0.69 18.41 -7.38
C ASN A 61 -1.83 19.42 -7.61
N ASN A 62 -1.89 20.04 -8.79
CA ASN A 62 -2.99 20.93 -9.15
C ASN A 62 -4.34 20.18 -9.24
N HIS A 63 -4.35 19.00 -9.85
CA HIS A 63 -5.56 18.16 -9.97
C HIS A 63 -6.04 17.61 -8.64
N GLN A 64 -5.14 17.35 -7.69
CA GLN A 64 -5.51 16.94 -6.34
C GLN A 64 -6.36 17.98 -5.62
N GLN A 65 -6.16 19.26 -5.89
CA GLN A 65 -6.95 20.36 -5.34
C GLN A 65 -8.26 20.60 -6.13
N GLY A 66 -8.44 19.93 -7.28
CA GLY A 66 -9.66 20.01 -8.09
C GLY A 66 -10.90 19.60 -7.31
N GLY A 67 -11.93 20.43 -7.33
CA GLY A 67 -13.20 20.19 -6.64
C GLY A 67 -13.23 20.54 -5.15
N ARG A 68 -12.15 21.13 -4.60
CA ARG A 68 -12.15 21.63 -3.22
C ARG A 68 -13.24 22.70 -3.04
N PRO A 69 -14.01 22.72 -1.93
CA PRO A 69 -15.16 23.61 -1.78
C PRO A 69 -14.85 25.11 -1.92
N ASP A 70 -13.73 25.56 -1.36
CA ASP A 70 -13.25 26.95 -1.44
C ASP A 70 -12.87 27.37 -2.87
N LEU A 71 -12.30 26.45 -3.65
CA LEU A 71 -11.97 26.65 -5.07
C LEU A 71 -13.17 26.43 -6.01
N SER A 72 -14.33 26.06 -5.46
CA SER A 72 -15.52 25.68 -6.22
C SER A 72 -16.70 26.64 -6.05
N VAL A 73 -16.50 27.75 -5.31
CA VAL A 73 -17.51 28.81 -5.17
C VAL A 73 -17.94 29.31 -6.55
N GLY A 74 -19.25 29.21 -6.83
CA GLY A 74 -19.86 29.64 -8.10
C GLY A 74 -19.76 28.65 -9.25
N LYS A 75 -19.11 27.49 -9.08
CA LYS A 75 -19.10 26.42 -10.08
C LYS A 75 -20.38 25.59 -10.00
N SER A 76 -20.86 25.15 -11.15
CA SER A 76 -21.93 24.14 -11.24
C SER A 76 -21.43 22.77 -10.75
N ILE A 77 -22.37 21.90 -10.35
CA ILE A 77 -22.07 20.52 -9.96
C ILE A 77 -21.32 19.79 -11.08
N LYS A 78 -21.75 19.98 -12.33
CA LYS A 78 -21.10 19.42 -13.52
C LYS A 78 -19.64 19.85 -13.67
N GLU A 79 -19.33 21.13 -13.41
CA GLU A 79 -17.95 21.63 -13.45
C GLU A 79 -17.11 21.06 -12.31
N MET A 80 -17.67 20.92 -11.12
CA MET A 80 -16.98 20.31 -9.97
C MET A 80 -16.70 18.82 -10.21
N VAL A 81 -17.68 18.06 -10.71
CA VAL A 81 -17.53 16.65 -11.07
C VAL A 81 -16.44 16.49 -12.13
N ARG A 82 -16.47 17.30 -13.21
CA ARG A 82 -15.43 17.28 -14.24
C ARG A 82 -14.04 17.53 -13.65
N ALA A 83 -13.89 18.56 -12.82
CA ALA A 83 -12.62 18.89 -12.19
C ALA A 83 -12.08 17.75 -11.31
N ARG A 84 -12.96 16.97 -10.67
CA ARG A 84 -12.54 15.82 -9.86
C ARG A 84 -12.14 14.62 -10.72
N LEU A 85 -12.82 14.38 -11.84
CA LEU A 85 -12.51 13.32 -12.80
C LEU A 85 -11.18 13.50 -13.55
N GLU A 86 -10.63 14.73 -13.56
CA GLU A 86 -9.36 15.02 -14.23
C GLU A 86 -8.20 14.21 -13.64
N LEU A 87 -8.20 13.94 -12.34
CA LEU A 87 -7.16 13.15 -11.68
C LEU A 87 -7.17 11.68 -12.14
N LEU A 88 -8.34 11.05 -12.18
CA LEU A 88 -8.52 9.69 -12.72
C LEU A 88 -8.10 9.62 -14.21
N SER A 89 -8.54 10.60 -15.00
CA SER A 89 -8.22 10.69 -16.44
C SER A 89 -6.71 10.82 -16.66
N TYR A 90 -6.05 11.65 -15.86
CA TYR A 90 -4.62 11.85 -15.90
C TYR A 90 -3.86 10.60 -15.46
N GLY A 91 -4.27 9.98 -14.35
CA GLY A 91 -3.68 8.74 -13.85
C GLY A 91 -3.74 7.61 -14.88
N HIS A 92 -4.86 7.48 -15.61
CA HIS A 92 -4.98 6.52 -16.69
C HIS A 92 -4.04 6.80 -17.87
N HIS A 93 -3.94 8.07 -18.30
CA HIS A 93 -3.03 8.46 -19.37
C HIS A 93 -1.58 8.05 -19.07
N TRP A 94 -1.14 8.21 -17.82
CA TRP A 94 0.20 7.81 -17.39
C TRP A 94 0.36 6.31 -17.19
N ALA A 95 -0.66 5.62 -16.67
CA ALA A 95 -0.62 4.16 -16.54
C ALA A 95 -0.47 3.47 -17.90
N GLY A 96 -1.04 4.05 -18.97
CA GLY A 96 -0.86 3.57 -20.34
C GLY A 96 0.56 3.69 -20.91
N LEU A 97 1.47 4.39 -20.23
CA LEU A 97 2.89 4.50 -20.61
C LEU A 97 3.78 3.46 -19.90
N GLY A 98 3.24 2.68 -18.95
CA GLY A 98 3.98 1.64 -18.24
C GLY A 98 3.91 0.27 -18.92
N ASP A 99 5.00 -0.50 -18.86
CA ASP A 99 5.14 -1.85 -19.48
C ASP A 99 4.28 -2.94 -18.82
N ASP A 100 3.69 -2.72 -17.64
CA ASP A 100 3.20 -3.80 -16.77
C ASP A 100 1.71 -4.19 -16.95
N GLY A 101 1.07 -3.80 -18.05
CA GLY A 101 -0.10 -4.51 -18.58
C GLY A 101 -1.39 -3.72 -18.73
N GLU A 102 -2.35 -4.36 -19.42
CA GLU A 102 -3.58 -3.75 -19.90
C GLU A 102 -4.48 -3.13 -18.83
N GLY A 103 -4.31 -3.42 -17.52
CA GLY A 103 -4.98 -2.73 -16.41
C GLY A 103 -6.37 -2.16 -16.73
N LEU A 104 -6.54 -0.85 -16.55
CA LEU A 104 -7.75 -0.10 -16.91
C LEU A 104 -7.95 0.08 -18.43
N ALA A 105 -6.92 -0.14 -19.24
CA ALA A 105 -6.99 -0.18 -20.70
C ALA A 105 -7.52 -1.52 -21.25
N ALA A 106 -7.85 -2.48 -20.37
CA ALA A 106 -8.41 -3.77 -20.73
C ALA A 106 -9.69 -3.59 -21.53
N ARG A 107 -9.78 -4.22 -22.70
CA ARG A 107 -10.96 -4.14 -23.57
C ARG A 107 -12.00 -5.18 -23.19
N GLY A 108 -13.28 -4.84 -23.37
CA GLY A 108 -14.38 -5.79 -23.23
C GLY A 108 -14.29 -6.93 -24.28
N PHE A 109 -14.98 -8.04 -24.01
CA PHE A 109 -14.99 -9.20 -24.90
C PHE A 109 -15.92 -9.04 -26.09
N VAL A 110 -16.92 -8.17 -25.95
CA VAL A 110 -17.90 -7.91 -27.01
C VAL A 110 -17.64 -6.53 -27.58
N ALA A 111 -17.60 -6.44 -28.91
CA ALA A 111 -17.48 -5.15 -29.58
C ALA A 111 -18.63 -4.25 -29.14
N ALA A 112 -18.29 -3.07 -28.62
CA ALA A 112 -19.28 -2.11 -28.14
C ALA A 112 -20.28 -1.78 -29.26
N SER A 113 -21.52 -2.22 -29.10
CA SER A 113 -22.57 -2.06 -30.12
C SER A 113 -23.30 -0.71 -29.98
N VAL A 114 -23.99 -0.34 -31.06
CA VAL A 114 -24.94 0.78 -31.11
C VAL A 114 -26.24 0.24 -31.73
N PRO A 115 -27.33 0.07 -30.94
CA PRO A 115 -27.43 0.34 -29.50
C PRO A 115 -26.59 -0.63 -28.63
N PRO A 116 -26.26 -0.27 -27.37
CA PRO A 116 -25.65 -1.19 -26.41
C PRO A 116 -26.46 -2.48 -26.22
N ILE A 117 -25.82 -3.54 -25.73
CA ILE A 117 -26.51 -4.80 -25.43
C ILE A 117 -27.43 -4.57 -24.24
N GLU A 118 -28.71 -4.96 -24.34
CA GLU A 118 -29.65 -4.82 -23.23
C GLU A 118 -29.18 -5.62 -22.02
N GLY A 119 -29.06 -4.96 -20.86
CA GLY A 119 -28.46 -5.55 -19.65
C GLY A 119 -26.93 -5.62 -19.69
N GLY A 120 -26.29 -5.21 -20.79
CA GLY A 120 -24.85 -5.04 -20.90
C GLY A 120 -24.31 -3.97 -19.95
N VAL A 121 -23.00 -4.00 -19.68
CA VAL A 121 -22.33 -2.98 -18.85
C VAL A 121 -22.61 -1.57 -19.37
N LYS A 122 -22.52 -1.35 -20.69
CA LYS A 122 -22.73 -0.03 -21.29
C LYS A 122 -24.20 0.42 -21.21
N ASP A 123 -25.15 -0.50 -21.38
CA ASP A 123 -26.59 -0.22 -21.19
C ASP A 123 -26.90 0.15 -19.74
N CYS A 124 -26.38 -0.64 -18.79
CA CYS A 124 -26.58 -0.39 -17.36
C CYS A 124 -26.00 0.96 -16.93
N LEU A 125 -24.77 1.27 -17.32
CA LEU A 125 -24.15 2.57 -17.03
C LEU A 125 -24.89 3.72 -17.71
N GLY A 126 -25.31 3.55 -18.97
CA GLY A 126 -26.10 4.55 -19.68
C GLY A 126 -27.43 4.86 -18.96
N LYS A 127 -28.12 3.82 -18.48
CA LYS A 127 -29.33 3.96 -17.66
C LYS A 127 -29.04 4.63 -16.32
N MET A 128 -27.99 4.23 -15.61
CA MET A 128 -27.59 4.85 -14.34
C MET A 128 -27.27 6.35 -14.51
N MET A 129 -26.43 6.71 -15.49
CA MET A 129 -26.09 8.10 -15.78
C MET A 129 -27.33 8.91 -16.17
N LYS A 130 -28.23 8.33 -16.98
CA LYS A 130 -29.50 8.98 -17.31
C LYS A 130 -30.33 9.24 -16.05
N ILE A 131 -30.50 8.25 -15.18
CA ILE A 131 -31.34 8.38 -13.97
C ILE A 131 -30.74 9.37 -12.97
N ILE A 132 -29.44 9.24 -12.68
CA ILE A 132 -28.75 10.02 -11.63
C ILE A 132 -28.46 11.44 -12.13
N ILE A 133 -28.03 11.60 -13.37
CA ILE A 133 -27.58 12.89 -13.90
C ILE A 133 -28.68 13.52 -14.73
N GLY A 134 -29.06 12.88 -15.85
CA GLY A 134 -29.96 13.45 -16.85
C GLY A 134 -31.36 13.76 -16.33
N ASP A 135 -32.12 12.73 -15.96
CA ASP A 135 -33.53 12.85 -15.57
C ASP A 135 -33.70 13.74 -14.34
N TYR A 136 -32.78 13.66 -13.37
CA TYR A 136 -32.81 14.49 -12.16
C TYR A 136 -32.59 15.97 -12.48
N GLU A 137 -31.62 16.32 -13.32
CA GLU A 137 -31.35 17.70 -13.74
C GLU A 137 -32.54 18.34 -14.48
N HIS A 138 -33.31 17.54 -15.21
CA HIS A 138 -34.49 18.01 -15.95
C HIS A 138 -35.79 17.95 -15.14
N GLY A 139 -35.74 17.56 -13.85
CA GLY A 139 -36.92 17.41 -13.00
C GLY A 139 -37.90 16.34 -13.51
N ILE A 140 -37.42 15.39 -14.31
CA ILE A 140 -38.20 14.25 -14.79
C ILE A 140 -38.37 13.29 -13.61
N GLN A 141 -39.50 12.56 -13.54
CA GLN A 141 -39.70 11.53 -12.53
C GLN A 141 -38.57 10.48 -12.62
N THR A 142 -37.62 10.57 -11.69
CA THR A 142 -36.41 9.75 -11.72
C THR A 142 -36.68 8.34 -11.23
N GLN A 143 -36.18 7.35 -11.96
CA GLN A 143 -36.28 5.93 -11.58
C GLN A 143 -35.14 5.52 -10.63
N LEU A 144 -34.89 6.32 -9.58
CA LEU A 144 -33.77 6.11 -8.64
C LEU A 144 -33.79 4.72 -7.97
N HIS A 145 -34.96 4.11 -7.81
CA HIS A 145 -35.13 2.74 -7.30
C HIS A 145 -34.44 1.66 -8.16
N LEU A 146 -34.11 1.94 -9.43
CA LEU A 146 -33.41 1.00 -10.30
C LEU A 146 -31.88 1.03 -10.14
N VAL A 147 -31.33 2.08 -9.56
CA VAL A 147 -29.87 2.27 -9.41
C VAL A 147 -29.17 1.09 -8.72
N PRO A 148 -29.68 0.53 -7.60
CA PRO A 148 -29.01 -0.59 -6.94
C PRO A 148 -28.93 -1.84 -7.83
N ALA A 149 -30.02 -2.16 -8.54
CA ALA A 149 -30.06 -3.32 -9.44
C ALA A 149 -29.10 -3.16 -10.63
N LEU A 150 -29.02 -1.96 -11.21
CA LEU A 150 -28.08 -1.67 -12.29
C LEU A 150 -26.63 -1.75 -11.81
N LEU A 151 -26.33 -1.22 -10.62
CA LEU A 151 -24.99 -1.31 -10.02
C LEU A 151 -24.58 -2.76 -9.74
N ALA A 152 -25.49 -3.59 -9.22
CA ALA A 152 -25.25 -5.00 -8.98
C ALA A 152 -24.94 -5.75 -10.30
N GLN A 153 -25.67 -5.45 -11.38
CA GLN A 153 -25.40 -6.01 -12.71
C GLN A 153 -24.01 -5.61 -13.23
N VAL A 154 -23.65 -4.32 -13.15
CA VAL A 154 -22.30 -3.85 -13.55
C VAL A 154 -21.22 -4.58 -12.75
N ARG A 155 -21.37 -4.71 -11.43
CA ARG A 155 -20.44 -5.46 -10.57
C ARG A 155 -20.29 -6.91 -11.04
N ASP A 156 -21.41 -7.59 -11.24
CA ASP A 156 -21.45 -9.00 -11.65
C ASP A 156 -20.79 -9.24 -13.02
N HIS A 157 -20.96 -8.31 -13.97
CA HIS A 157 -20.33 -8.39 -15.29
C HIS A 157 -18.83 -8.10 -15.23
N ILE A 158 -18.40 -7.10 -14.44
CA ILE A 158 -16.98 -6.79 -14.27
C ILE A 158 -16.25 -7.93 -13.54
N ARG A 159 -16.87 -8.57 -12.55
CA ARG A 159 -16.31 -9.77 -11.90
C ARG A 159 -16.15 -10.92 -12.90
N ALA A 160 -17.21 -11.23 -13.66
CA ALA A 160 -17.13 -12.26 -14.70
C ALA A 160 -16.04 -11.97 -15.74
N PHE A 161 -15.85 -10.70 -16.11
CA PHE A 161 -14.78 -10.26 -17.01
C PHE A 161 -13.39 -10.61 -16.45
N TYR A 162 -13.12 -10.29 -15.19
CA TYR A 162 -11.81 -10.56 -14.56
C TYR A 162 -11.59 -12.03 -14.20
N ASP A 163 -12.65 -12.78 -13.84
CA ASP A 163 -12.58 -14.23 -13.66
C ASP A 163 -12.13 -14.93 -14.94
N PHE A 164 -12.66 -14.50 -16.09
CA PHE A 164 -12.18 -15.02 -17.37
C PHE A 164 -10.79 -14.50 -17.74
N LYS A 165 -10.52 -13.21 -17.52
CA LYS A 165 -9.24 -12.62 -17.90
C LYS A 165 -8.05 -13.23 -17.16
N ILE A 166 -8.25 -13.66 -15.91
CA ILE A 166 -7.16 -14.09 -15.03
C ILE A 166 -7.18 -15.60 -14.80
N ALA A 167 -8.35 -16.18 -14.54
CA ALA A 167 -8.50 -17.62 -14.31
C ALA A 167 -9.07 -18.39 -15.51
N HIS A 168 -9.36 -17.72 -16.64
CA HIS A 168 -9.99 -18.34 -17.82
C HIS A 168 -11.34 -19.02 -17.54
N ILE A 169 -12.03 -18.62 -16.45
CA ILE A 169 -13.34 -19.15 -16.08
C ILE A 169 -14.39 -18.56 -17.04
N ARG A 170 -14.97 -19.41 -17.88
CA ARG A 170 -16.02 -18.99 -18.83
C ARG A 170 -17.35 -18.83 -18.11
N SER A 171 -18.05 -17.74 -18.44
CA SER A 171 -19.39 -17.46 -17.96
C SER A 171 -20.26 -16.95 -19.12
N PRO A 172 -21.56 -17.31 -19.20
CA PRO A 172 -22.48 -16.67 -20.14
C PRO A 172 -22.49 -15.14 -20.00
N ARG A 173 -22.18 -14.63 -18.80
CA ARG A 173 -22.13 -13.19 -18.51
C ARG A 173 -21.11 -12.40 -19.35
N LEU A 174 -20.14 -13.08 -19.97
CA LEU A 174 -19.14 -12.44 -20.84
C LEU A 174 -19.78 -11.76 -22.07
N GLU A 175 -20.97 -12.20 -22.51
CA GLU A 175 -21.70 -11.57 -23.62
C GLU A 175 -22.20 -10.15 -23.29
N TYR A 176 -22.26 -9.80 -22.00
CA TYR A 176 -22.69 -8.49 -21.50
C TYR A 176 -21.51 -7.55 -21.20
N CYS A 177 -20.27 -7.98 -21.45
CA CYS A 177 -19.06 -7.18 -21.26
C CYS A 177 -18.78 -6.30 -22.50
N ASP A 178 -19.71 -5.40 -22.83
CA ASP A 178 -19.77 -4.60 -24.07
C ASP A 178 -19.12 -3.20 -23.98
N PHE A 179 -18.13 -3.05 -23.11
CA PHE A 179 -17.37 -1.80 -22.92
C PHE A 179 -16.09 -1.76 -23.77
N ILE A 180 -15.65 -0.57 -24.16
CA ILE A 180 -14.44 -0.40 -24.99
C ILE A 180 -13.19 -0.66 -24.15
N VAL A 181 -13.11 -0.01 -22.99
CA VAL A 181 -12.01 -0.14 -22.02
C VAL A 181 -12.55 0.02 -20.59
N VAL A 182 -11.95 -0.69 -19.62
CA VAL A 182 -12.40 -0.69 -18.21
C VAL A 182 -12.36 0.71 -17.57
N ILE A 183 -11.47 1.60 -17.99
CA ILE A 183 -11.44 2.98 -17.51
C ILE A 183 -12.77 3.71 -17.75
N GLN A 184 -13.47 3.43 -18.85
CA GLN A 184 -14.75 4.09 -19.15
C GLN A 184 -15.84 3.66 -18.16
N VAL A 185 -15.81 2.40 -17.73
CA VAL A 185 -16.68 1.89 -16.67
C VAL A 185 -16.38 2.62 -15.36
N THR A 186 -15.10 2.69 -15.01
CA THR A 186 -14.63 3.36 -13.78
C THR A 186 -15.02 4.84 -13.77
N GLN A 187 -14.81 5.55 -14.88
CA GLN A 187 -15.10 6.96 -15.01
C GLN A 187 -16.60 7.25 -14.95
N ALA A 188 -17.44 6.45 -15.62
CA ALA A 188 -18.90 6.62 -15.57
C ALA A 188 -19.46 6.37 -14.16
N LEU A 189 -18.93 5.35 -13.46
CA LEU A 189 -19.26 5.08 -12.06
C LEU A 189 -18.80 6.22 -11.14
N HIS A 190 -17.56 6.70 -11.28
CA HIS A 190 -17.05 7.82 -10.49
C HIS A 190 -17.86 9.11 -10.76
N GLU A 191 -18.26 9.38 -12.01
CA GLU A 191 -19.11 10.53 -12.35
C GLU A 191 -20.47 10.47 -11.64
N CYS A 192 -21.12 9.30 -11.63
CA CYS A 192 -22.36 9.09 -10.89
C CYS A 192 -22.17 9.25 -9.38
N GLY A 193 -21.11 8.65 -8.82
CA GLY A 193 -20.79 8.73 -7.39
C GLY A 193 -20.52 10.16 -6.94
N LEU A 194 -19.64 10.88 -7.64
CA LEU A 194 -19.32 12.29 -7.39
C LEU A 194 -20.55 13.18 -7.51
N THR A 195 -21.43 12.92 -8.47
CA THR A 195 -22.68 13.69 -8.63
C THR A 195 -23.57 13.54 -7.39
N LEU A 196 -23.72 12.32 -6.87
CA LEU A 196 -24.47 12.06 -5.65
C LEU A 196 -23.79 12.65 -4.41
N GLN A 197 -22.45 12.62 -4.37
CA GLN A 197 -21.66 13.19 -3.28
C GLN A 197 -21.74 14.73 -3.22
N LEU A 198 -21.74 15.39 -4.37
CA LEU A 198 -21.79 16.85 -4.48
C LEU A 198 -23.21 17.42 -4.47
N ASP A 199 -24.24 16.57 -4.54
CA ASP A 199 -25.67 16.95 -4.52
C ASP A 199 -26.42 16.22 -3.39
N PRO A 200 -26.32 16.68 -2.12
CA PRO A 200 -26.97 16.02 -0.99
C PRO A 200 -28.48 15.79 -1.16
N PRO A 201 -29.29 16.73 -1.71
CA PRO A 201 -30.69 16.46 -2.03
C PRO A 201 -30.90 15.26 -2.95
N ARG A 202 -30.02 15.06 -3.94
CA ARG A 202 -30.09 13.93 -4.87
C ARG A 202 -29.75 12.61 -4.20
N LEU A 203 -28.74 12.61 -3.33
CA LEU A 203 -28.43 11.46 -2.48
C LEU A 203 -29.62 11.12 -1.56
N GLU A 204 -30.21 12.13 -0.91
CA GLU A 204 -31.37 11.97 -0.03
C GLU A 204 -32.56 11.34 -0.79
N ALA A 205 -32.85 11.84 -2.00
CA ALA A 205 -33.89 11.26 -2.86
C ALA A 205 -33.60 9.79 -3.22
N LEU A 206 -32.35 9.43 -3.50
CA LEU A 206 -31.96 8.03 -3.76
C LEU A 206 -32.14 7.17 -2.49
N MET A 207 -31.66 7.63 -1.34
CA MET A 207 -31.77 6.90 -0.07
C MET A 207 -33.23 6.73 0.38
N GLN A 208 -34.10 7.69 0.05
CA GLN A 208 -35.53 7.59 0.38
C GLN A 208 -36.23 6.45 -0.38
N VAL A 209 -35.85 6.21 -1.64
CA VAL A 209 -36.53 5.21 -2.50
C VAL A 209 -35.81 3.88 -2.59
N ALA A 210 -34.52 3.83 -2.26
CA ALA A 210 -33.65 2.67 -2.46
C ALA A 210 -32.62 2.49 -1.33
N GLY A 211 -32.83 3.11 -0.16
CA GLY A 211 -31.84 3.16 0.91
C GLY A 211 -31.42 1.80 1.43
N ALA A 212 -32.36 0.86 1.59
CA ALA A 212 -32.08 -0.48 2.08
C ALA A 212 -31.23 -1.29 1.08
N GLU A 213 -31.57 -1.25 -0.21
CA GLU A 213 -30.81 -1.94 -1.26
C GLU A 213 -29.43 -1.31 -1.49
N MET A 214 -29.34 0.02 -1.44
CA MET A 214 -28.07 0.74 -1.53
C MET A 214 -27.16 0.42 -0.34
N GLU A 215 -27.71 0.41 0.88
CA GLU A 215 -26.99 0.00 2.09
C GLU A 215 -26.49 -1.44 1.96
N HIS A 216 -27.35 -2.37 1.52
CA HIS A 216 -26.96 -3.75 1.33
C HIS A 216 -25.78 -3.89 0.35
N ILE A 217 -25.86 -3.25 -0.82
CA ILE A 217 -24.83 -3.37 -1.85
C ILE A 217 -23.53 -2.66 -1.44
N VAL A 218 -23.62 -1.40 -1.02
CA VAL A 218 -22.44 -0.55 -0.76
C VAL A 218 -21.83 -0.84 0.61
N LEU A 219 -22.65 -0.94 1.66
CA LEU A 219 -22.20 -1.01 3.04
C LEU A 219 -22.11 -2.44 3.59
N ASP A 220 -23.02 -3.34 3.24
CA ASP A 220 -23.00 -4.70 3.80
C ASP A 220 -22.19 -5.69 2.96
N VAL A 221 -22.40 -5.77 1.64
CA VAL A 221 -21.70 -6.73 0.76
C VAL A 221 -20.29 -6.24 0.41
N GLY A 222 -20.15 -4.98 -0.02
CA GLY A 222 -18.87 -4.43 -0.44
C GLY A 222 -18.39 -4.94 -1.80
N LEU A 223 -17.07 -4.78 -2.03
CA LEU A 223 -16.40 -5.15 -3.28
C LEU A 223 -15.77 -6.52 -3.16
N ASP A 224 -15.98 -7.34 -4.18
CA ASP A 224 -15.34 -8.63 -4.31
C ASP A 224 -13.90 -8.46 -4.81
N VAL A 225 -12.93 -8.89 -3.99
CA VAL A 225 -11.49 -8.80 -4.28
C VAL A 225 -11.01 -9.99 -5.13
N GLY A 226 -11.90 -10.96 -5.42
CA GLY A 226 -11.65 -12.11 -6.28
C GLY A 226 -10.90 -13.23 -5.56
N GLY A 227 -11.34 -14.47 -5.73
CA GLY A 227 -10.76 -15.64 -5.06
C GLY A 227 -9.29 -15.89 -5.42
N LEU A 228 -8.83 -15.44 -6.58
CA LEU A 228 -7.41 -15.52 -6.96
C LEU A 228 -6.52 -14.58 -6.14
N TYR A 229 -7.00 -13.38 -5.80
CA TYR A 229 -6.25 -12.47 -4.94
C TYR A 229 -6.15 -13.05 -3.53
N GLU A 230 -7.24 -13.63 -3.02
CA GLU A 230 -7.26 -14.33 -1.74
C GLU A 230 -6.33 -15.54 -1.73
N ALA A 231 -6.33 -16.35 -2.80
CA ALA A 231 -5.43 -17.49 -2.94
C ALA A 231 -3.97 -17.07 -3.04
N ALA A 232 -3.67 -16.01 -3.81
CA ALA A 232 -2.34 -15.44 -3.92
C ALA A 232 -1.81 -14.94 -2.58
N LYS A 233 -2.66 -14.26 -1.81
CA LYS A 233 -2.35 -13.82 -0.45
C LYS A 233 -2.10 -15.00 0.48
N LYS A 234 -3.02 -15.98 0.51
CA LYS A 234 -2.85 -17.19 1.32
C LYS A 234 -1.54 -17.91 0.98
N TYR A 235 -1.20 -17.97 -0.31
CA TYR A 235 0.08 -18.50 -0.75
C TYR A 235 1.27 -17.64 -0.31
N GLU A 236 1.19 -16.30 -0.39
CA GLU A 236 2.24 -15.40 0.12
C GLU A 236 2.42 -15.57 1.62
N ASP A 237 1.34 -15.70 2.39
CA ASP A 237 1.38 -15.99 3.82
C ASP A 237 2.01 -17.36 4.07
N ASP A 238 1.53 -18.42 3.42
CA ASP A 238 2.06 -19.79 3.58
C ASP A 238 3.54 -19.88 3.14
N VAL A 239 3.94 -19.17 2.08
CA VAL A 239 5.33 -19.07 1.64
C VAL A 239 6.14 -18.19 2.58
N GLY A 240 5.60 -17.10 3.12
CA GLY A 240 6.25 -16.28 4.13
C GLY A 240 6.60 -17.10 5.37
N HIS A 241 5.66 -17.96 5.81
CA HIS A 241 5.85 -18.89 6.91
C HIS A 241 6.74 -20.10 6.53
N SER A 242 6.73 -20.56 5.27
CA SER A 242 7.49 -21.76 4.83
C SER A 242 8.84 -21.48 4.17
N GLN A 243 9.14 -20.24 3.78
CA GLN A 243 10.50 -19.79 3.43
C GLN A 243 11.47 -20.05 4.60
N GLU A 244 10.96 -20.25 5.82
CA GLU A 244 11.67 -20.81 6.97
C GLU A 244 12.28 -22.21 6.73
N LYS A 245 11.89 -22.95 5.69
CA LYS A 245 12.30 -24.35 5.48
C LYS A 245 13.10 -24.66 4.21
N HIS A 246 12.99 -23.90 3.11
CA HIS A 246 13.65 -24.31 1.86
C HIS A 246 14.22 -23.14 1.04
N HIS A 247 15.49 -22.79 1.25
CA HIS A 247 16.22 -21.88 0.35
C HIS A 247 16.62 -22.52 -0.99
N GLN A 248 16.28 -23.79 -1.23
CA GLN A 248 16.63 -24.51 -2.45
C GLN A 248 15.55 -25.54 -2.82
N TRP A 249 14.40 -25.06 -3.31
CA TRP A 249 13.54 -25.94 -4.11
C TRP A 249 14.00 -25.81 -5.57
N ASN A 250 14.70 -26.83 -6.09
CA ASN A 250 15.01 -27.06 -7.52
C ASN A 250 15.80 -25.97 -8.28
N GLY A 251 16.55 -25.09 -7.61
CA GLY A 251 17.48 -24.16 -8.29
C GLY A 251 16.83 -23.03 -9.09
N ARG A 252 15.50 -22.90 -9.07
CA ARG A 252 14.79 -21.67 -9.47
C ARG A 252 14.53 -20.84 -8.21
N PRO A 253 14.75 -19.52 -8.24
CA PRO A 253 14.45 -18.69 -7.08
C PRO A 253 12.95 -18.77 -6.77
N ILE A 254 12.55 -19.27 -5.60
CA ILE A 254 11.14 -19.32 -5.14
C ILE A 254 10.45 -17.94 -5.28
N TYR A 255 11.25 -16.87 -5.18
CA TYR A 255 10.83 -15.51 -5.46
C TYR A 255 10.12 -15.34 -6.82
N THR A 256 10.44 -16.12 -7.85
CA THR A 256 9.79 -15.99 -9.16
C THR A 256 8.35 -16.47 -9.15
N THR A 257 8.01 -17.53 -8.40
CA THR A 257 6.66 -18.10 -8.40
C THR A 257 5.70 -17.25 -7.58
N THR A 258 6.05 -16.87 -6.35
CA THR A 258 5.22 -15.95 -5.55
C THR A 258 5.06 -14.60 -6.25
N GLN A 259 6.13 -14.06 -6.86
CA GLN A 259 6.00 -12.83 -7.64
C GLN A 259 5.13 -13.02 -8.88
N ALA A 260 5.18 -14.16 -9.57
CA ALA A 260 4.30 -14.44 -10.70
C ALA A 260 2.83 -14.52 -10.27
N ILE A 261 2.53 -15.25 -9.18
CA ILE A 261 1.19 -15.34 -8.61
C ILE A 261 0.68 -13.95 -8.21
N MET A 262 1.48 -13.17 -7.47
CA MET A 262 1.09 -11.81 -7.07
C MET A 262 0.96 -10.86 -8.26
N ARG A 263 1.81 -10.97 -9.28
CA ARG A 263 1.67 -10.20 -10.53
C ARG A 263 0.37 -10.54 -11.24
N THR A 264 -0.01 -11.81 -11.25
CA THR A 264 -1.28 -12.26 -11.85
C THR A 264 -2.47 -11.79 -11.02
N ALA A 265 -2.42 -11.91 -9.69
CA ALA A 265 -3.46 -11.41 -8.79
C ALA A 265 -3.63 -9.88 -8.89
N ASN A 266 -2.53 -9.13 -9.04
CA ASN A 266 -2.57 -7.68 -9.23
C ASN A 266 -3.17 -7.26 -10.59
N LYS A 267 -3.40 -8.20 -11.52
CA LYS A 267 -4.19 -7.92 -12.73
C LYS A 267 -5.70 -7.94 -12.44
N ASP A 268 -6.12 -8.43 -11.28
CA ASP A 268 -7.51 -8.38 -10.81
C ASP A 268 -7.83 -6.98 -10.31
N ILE A 269 -8.31 -6.16 -11.24
CA ILE A 269 -8.69 -4.79 -10.94
C ILE A 269 -10.21 -4.59 -10.98
N ALA A 270 -11.00 -5.67 -10.93
CA ALA A 270 -12.44 -5.58 -10.71
C ALA A 270 -12.80 -4.70 -9.50
N PRO A 271 -12.22 -4.93 -8.30
CA PRO A 271 -12.48 -4.07 -7.15
C PRO A 271 -12.07 -2.62 -7.40
N PHE A 272 -10.93 -2.38 -8.05
CA PHE A 272 -10.46 -1.03 -8.38
C PHE A 272 -11.46 -0.29 -9.30
N ALA A 273 -11.96 -0.95 -10.34
CA ALA A 273 -12.87 -0.34 -11.32
C ALA A 273 -14.20 0.12 -10.70
N LEU A 274 -14.62 -0.52 -9.61
CA LEU A 274 -15.87 -0.24 -8.92
C LEU A 274 -15.68 0.64 -7.67
N CYS A 275 -14.46 0.70 -7.12
CA CYS A 275 -14.11 1.37 -5.87
C CYS A 275 -14.63 2.81 -5.77
N HIS A 276 -14.41 3.60 -6.82
CA HIS A 276 -14.76 5.02 -6.83
C HIS A 276 -16.22 5.26 -6.44
N PHE A 277 -17.18 4.59 -7.08
CA PHE A 277 -18.60 4.79 -6.76
C PHE A 277 -18.93 4.41 -5.31
N TYR A 278 -18.40 3.29 -4.82
CA TYR A 278 -18.68 2.83 -3.45
C TYR A 278 -18.14 3.83 -2.43
N VAL A 279 -16.90 4.27 -2.60
CA VAL A 279 -16.25 5.24 -1.71
C VAL A 279 -16.92 6.61 -1.83
N ASP A 280 -17.31 7.03 -3.03
CA ASP A 280 -18.03 8.29 -3.23
C ASP A 280 -19.34 8.32 -2.43
N ILE A 281 -20.13 7.24 -2.48
CA ILE A 281 -21.37 7.11 -1.70
C ILE A 281 -21.08 7.08 -0.20
N MET A 282 -20.07 6.33 0.26
CA MET A 282 -19.72 6.30 1.68
C MET A 282 -19.32 7.69 2.18
N VAL A 283 -18.48 8.41 1.44
CA VAL A 283 -18.08 9.78 1.77
C VAL A 283 -19.27 10.74 1.68
N ALA A 284 -20.20 10.55 0.74
CA ALA A 284 -21.43 11.35 0.64
C ALA A 284 -22.31 11.20 1.89
N LEU A 285 -22.44 9.97 2.41
CA LEU A 285 -23.14 9.69 3.66
C LEU A 285 -22.44 10.33 4.86
N LEU A 286 -21.10 10.42 4.86
CA LEU A 286 -20.36 11.09 5.94
C LEU A 286 -20.51 12.61 5.92
N LEU A 287 -20.48 13.22 4.73
CA LEU A 287 -20.66 14.66 4.52
C LEU A 287 -22.08 15.11 4.85
N ASN A 288 -23.08 14.25 4.65
CA ASN A 288 -24.44 14.51 5.08
C ASN A 288 -24.56 14.28 6.60
N ARG A 289 -24.30 15.30 7.42
CA ARG A 289 -24.25 15.14 8.89
C ARG A 289 -25.62 15.18 9.56
N SER A 290 -26.62 15.76 8.90
CA SER A 290 -27.94 15.98 9.49
C SER A 290 -29.02 15.43 8.58
N CYS A 291 -29.82 14.49 9.10
CA CYS A 291 -31.07 14.11 8.47
C CYS A 291 -32.09 15.24 8.63
N LYS A 292 -32.70 15.70 7.53
CA LYS A 292 -33.75 16.73 7.54
C LYS A 292 -35.14 16.15 7.76
N SER A 293 -35.28 14.82 7.77
CA SER A 293 -36.57 14.16 7.96
C SER A 293 -37.11 14.43 9.36
N PRO A 294 -38.42 14.72 9.50
CA PRO A 294 -39.07 14.80 10.81
C PRO A 294 -39.34 13.42 11.42
N LEU A 295 -39.16 12.33 10.66
CA LEU A 295 -39.42 10.97 11.13
C LEU A 295 -38.19 10.42 11.87
N GLU A 296 -38.39 10.00 13.12
CA GLU A 296 -37.34 9.43 13.97
C GLU A 296 -36.66 8.20 13.33
N THR A 297 -37.44 7.38 12.61
CA THR A 297 -36.93 6.22 11.87
C THR A 297 -35.89 6.62 10.82
N ASP A 298 -36.14 7.70 10.08
CA ASP A 298 -35.23 8.15 9.02
C ASP A 298 -33.93 8.72 9.62
N ILE A 299 -34.03 9.36 10.78
CA ILE A 299 -32.86 9.88 11.52
C ILE A 299 -31.99 8.72 12.03
N LEU A 300 -32.62 7.66 12.56
CA LEU A 300 -31.92 6.46 13.03
C LEU A 300 -31.24 5.74 11.87
N ASP A 301 -31.96 5.50 10.77
CA ASP A 301 -31.43 4.91 9.54
C ASP A 301 -30.24 5.70 8.99
N HIS A 302 -30.37 7.02 8.92
CA HIS A 302 -29.30 7.90 8.46
C HIS A 302 -28.06 7.80 9.35
N THR A 303 -28.24 7.86 10.67
CA THR A 303 -27.15 7.72 11.65
C THR A 303 -26.47 6.35 11.53
N GLN A 304 -27.25 5.28 11.37
CA GLN A 304 -26.73 3.93 11.20
C GLN A 304 -25.91 3.79 9.91
N ARG A 305 -26.42 4.26 8.77
CA ARG A 305 -25.70 4.23 7.47
C ARG A 305 -24.42 5.03 7.54
N ARG A 306 -24.44 6.20 8.18
CA ARG A 306 -23.23 7.02 8.39
C ARG A 306 -22.20 6.28 9.24
N SER A 307 -22.62 5.65 10.32
CA SER A 307 -21.73 4.86 11.19
C SER A 307 -21.11 3.67 10.44
N LYS A 308 -21.92 2.91 9.70
CA LYS A 308 -21.44 1.81 8.84
C LYS A 308 -20.44 2.31 7.78
N ALA A 309 -20.75 3.44 7.11
CA ALA A 309 -19.85 4.05 6.12
C ALA A 309 -18.51 4.44 6.75
N MET A 310 -18.51 5.05 7.95
CA MET A 310 -17.28 5.40 8.67
C MET A 310 -16.45 4.16 8.99
N GLN A 311 -17.06 3.14 9.61
CA GLN A 311 -16.38 1.89 9.97
C GLN A 311 -15.78 1.20 8.75
N LYS A 312 -16.53 1.12 7.65
CA LYS A 312 -16.09 0.49 6.41
C LYS A 312 -14.96 1.26 5.74
N LEU A 313 -15.05 2.60 5.68
CA LEU A 313 -13.98 3.44 5.16
C LEU A 313 -12.70 3.32 5.98
N VAL A 314 -12.78 3.34 7.31
CA VAL A 314 -11.62 3.11 8.17
C VAL A 314 -11.03 1.74 7.86
N HIS A 315 -11.82 0.68 7.88
CA HIS A 315 -11.34 -0.68 7.60
C HIS A 315 -10.65 -0.77 6.22
N TRP A 316 -11.29 -0.30 5.15
CA TRP A 316 -10.76 -0.34 3.78
C TRP A 316 -9.49 0.49 3.62
N SER A 317 -9.40 1.61 4.33
CA SER A 317 -8.30 2.56 4.22
C SER A 317 -7.16 2.31 5.21
N THR A 318 -7.32 1.41 6.18
CA THR A 318 -6.23 1.00 7.09
C THR A 318 -5.75 -0.43 6.85
N ASP A 319 -6.59 -1.28 6.26
CA ASP A 319 -6.18 -2.63 5.86
C ASP A 319 -5.24 -2.56 4.65
N LYS A 320 -4.03 -3.10 4.79
CA LYS A 320 -2.98 -3.02 3.78
C LYS A 320 -3.37 -3.68 2.46
N GLU A 321 -4.15 -4.74 2.51
CA GLU A 321 -4.52 -5.52 1.33
C GLU A 321 -5.67 -4.86 0.58
N LEU A 322 -6.70 -4.41 1.29
CA LEU A 322 -7.78 -3.63 0.69
C LEU A 322 -7.26 -2.33 0.08
N ARG A 323 -6.34 -1.63 0.77
CA ARG A 323 -5.66 -0.47 0.19
C ARG A 323 -4.88 -0.81 -1.07
N ARG A 324 -4.24 -1.98 -1.16
CA ARG A 324 -3.53 -2.41 -2.37
C ARG A 324 -4.51 -2.72 -3.50
N ALA A 325 -5.62 -3.41 -3.20
CA ALA A 325 -6.65 -3.77 -4.17
C ALA A 325 -7.42 -2.54 -4.71
N PHE A 326 -7.75 -1.59 -3.84
CA PHE A 326 -8.48 -0.37 -4.21
C PHE A 326 -7.56 0.76 -4.71
N ALA A 327 -6.28 0.70 -4.34
CA ALA A 327 -5.19 1.57 -4.74
C ALA A 327 -5.56 3.07 -4.74
N ALA A 328 -5.15 3.78 -5.78
CA ALA A 328 -5.35 5.22 -5.96
C ALA A 328 -6.83 5.65 -5.89
N GLY A 329 -7.76 4.79 -6.31
CA GLY A 329 -9.18 5.13 -6.38
C GLY A 329 -9.81 5.37 -5.01
N LEU A 330 -9.40 4.61 -4.00
CA LEU A 330 -9.82 4.84 -2.61
C LEU A 330 -9.35 6.22 -2.13
N SER A 331 -8.07 6.52 -2.31
CA SER A 331 -7.48 7.78 -1.86
C SER A 331 -8.05 9.01 -2.58
N ASP A 332 -8.40 8.87 -3.87
CA ASP A 332 -9.00 9.95 -4.66
C ASP A 332 -10.42 10.31 -4.17
N ALA A 333 -11.27 9.29 -3.99
CA ALA A 333 -12.64 9.48 -3.54
C ALA A 333 -12.73 9.98 -2.09
N MET A 334 -11.72 9.69 -1.25
CA MET A 334 -11.63 10.15 0.15
C MET A 334 -11.20 11.61 0.33
N ARG A 335 -10.75 12.33 -0.72
CA ARG A 335 -10.31 13.73 -0.63
C ARG A 335 -11.22 14.65 0.21
N PRO A 336 -12.56 14.57 0.13
CA PRO A 336 -13.44 15.41 0.95
C PRO A 336 -13.30 15.22 2.46
N ILE A 337 -12.92 14.02 2.92
CA ILE A 337 -12.61 13.77 4.34
C ILE A 337 -11.42 14.63 4.77
N TYR A 338 -10.41 14.75 3.91
CA TYR A 338 -9.20 15.52 4.21
C TYR A 338 -9.39 17.04 4.08
N TRP A 339 -10.42 17.49 3.37
CA TRP A 339 -10.73 18.93 3.23
C TRP A 339 -11.60 19.49 4.36
N ASP A 340 -12.39 18.63 5.00
CA ASP A 340 -13.29 19.00 6.08
C ASP A 340 -12.68 18.65 7.43
N ILE A 341 -12.26 19.66 8.19
CA ILE A 341 -11.51 19.48 9.44
C ILE A 341 -12.28 18.71 10.51
N GLU A 342 -13.58 18.94 10.61
CA GLU A 342 -14.41 18.27 11.63
C GLU A 342 -14.62 16.80 11.25
N LEU A 343 -14.87 16.52 9.96
CA LEU A 343 -14.97 15.15 9.47
C LEU A 343 -13.62 14.41 9.54
N LEU A 344 -12.50 15.11 9.31
CA LEU A 344 -11.16 14.57 9.45
C LEU A 344 -10.88 14.12 10.88
N VAL A 345 -11.22 14.94 11.86
CA VAL A 345 -11.10 14.61 13.30
C VAL A 345 -11.93 13.36 13.61
N GLU A 346 -13.21 13.33 13.20
CA GLU A 346 -14.07 12.15 13.39
C GLU A 346 -13.48 10.88 12.74
N PHE A 347 -12.95 11.00 11.53
CA PHE A 347 -12.33 9.89 10.81
C PHE A 347 -11.08 9.38 11.52
N CYS A 348 -10.22 10.27 12.02
CA CYS A 348 -9.03 9.91 12.78
C CYS A 348 -9.40 9.22 14.11
N GLN A 349 -10.37 9.76 14.85
CA GLN A 349 -10.87 9.17 16.10
C GLN A 349 -11.55 7.82 15.87
N ALA A 350 -12.19 7.61 14.71
CA ALA A 350 -12.73 6.30 14.32
C ALA A 350 -11.65 5.27 13.93
N GLY A 351 -10.37 5.64 13.94
CA GLY A 351 -9.23 4.77 13.63
C GLY A 351 -8.57 5.03 12.28
N GLY A 352 -9.05 6.01 11.50
CA GLY A 352 -8.56 6.35 10.17
C GLY A 352 -7.20 7.07 10.13
N LEU A 353 -6.57 7.34 11.27
CA LEU A 353 -5.29 8.06 11.34
C LEU A 353 -4.17 7.36 10.55
N ALA A 354 -4.13 6.02 10.56
CA ALA A 354 -3.15 5.26 9.78
C ALA A 354 -3.34 5.47 8.26
N ALA A 355 -4.58 5.61 7.81
CA ALA A 355 -4.90 5.88 6.41
C ALA A 355 -4.39 7.26 5.97
N LEU A 356 -4.64 8.29 6.78
CA LEU A 356 -4.16 9.65 6.53
C LEU A 356 -2.64 9.69 6.41
N ILE A 357 -1.92 9.05 7.34
CA ILE A 357 -0.45 8.96 7.29
C ILE A 357 -0.01 8.21 6.04
N ALA A 358 -0.64 7.08 5.73
CA ALA A 358 -0.30 6.28 4.55
C ALA A 358 -0.50 7.07 3.26
N ASP A 359 -1.59 7.83 3.15
CA ASP A 359 -1.85 8.67 1.98
C ASP A 359 -0.87 9.85 1.90
N SER A 360 -0.41 10.37 3.04
CA SER A 360 0.54 11.48 3.11
C SER A 360 1.98 11.10 2.71
N THR A 361 2.38 9.86 2.95
CA THR A 361 3.76 9.38 2.69
C THR A 361 3.88 8.50 1.45
N ASN A 362 2.82 7.77 1.08
CA ASN A 362 2.83 6.98 -0.13
C ASN A 362 2.50 7.84 -1.34
N PHE A 363 2.93 7.39 -2.52
CA PHE A 363 2.56 8.03 -3.78
C PHE A 363 1.09 7.70 -4.12
N SER A 364 0.16 8.23 -3.33
CA SER A 364 -1.28 8.10 -3.51
C SER A 364 -1.83 9.18 -4.46
N ALA A 365 -3.07 9.00 -4.91
CA ALA A 365 -3.73 10.00 -5.75
C ALA A 365 -3.91 11.33 -5.02
N CYS A 366 -3.99 11.33 -3.68
CA CYS A 366 -4.26 12.52 -2.87
C CYS A 366 -3.09 12.93 -1.96
N CYS A 367 -1.86 12.52 -2.25
CA CYS A 367 -0.75 12.64 -1.29
C CYS A 367 -0.45 14.06 -0.81
N VAL A 368 -0.64 15.08 -1.65
CA VAL A 368 -0.46 16.48 -1.25
C VAL A 368 -1.59 16.92 -0.33
N VAL A 369 -2.84 16.62 -0.71
CA VAL A 369 -4.03 16.95 0.11
C VAL A 369 -3.95 16.26 1.47
N ALA A 370 -3.63 14.97 1.50
CA ALA A 370 -3.51 14.20 2.74
C ALA A 370 -2.38 14.75 3.62
N ARG A 371 -1.22 15.09 3.02
CA ARG A 371 -0.11 15.67 3.77
C ARG A 371 -0.47 17.03 4.36
N ASP A 372 -1.07 17.91 3.58
CA ASP A 372 -1.47 19.23 4.06
C ASP A 372 -2.48 19.07 5.22
N ALA A 373 -3.46 18.17 5.07
CA ALA A 373 -4.42 17.82 6.12
C ALA A 373 -3.76 17.22 7.37
N PHE A 374 -2.72 16.38 7.22
CA PHE A 374 -1.96 15.84 8.35
C PHE A 374 -1.14 16.91 9.08
N LEU A 375 -0.52 17.83 8.33
CA LEU A 375 0.27 18.91 8.92
C LEU A 375 -0.62 19.92 9.65
N ASP A 376 -1.83 20.16 9.16
CA ASP A 376 -2.83 21.03 9.79
C ASP A 376 -3.76 20.27 10.76
N LEU A 377 -3.47 18.99 11.06
CA LEU A 377 -4.33 18.14 11.88
C LEU A 377 -4.46 18.69 13.32
N PRO A 378 -5.68 18.91 13.84
CA PRO A 378 -5.89 19.42 15.19
C PRO A 378 -5.47 18.40 16.25
N ASP A 379 -5.19 18.90 17.46
CA ASP A 379 -4.79 18.06 18.59
C ASP A 379 -5.83 16.99 18.94
N ASP A 380 -7.12 17.33 18.88
CA ASP A 380 -8.24 16.43 19.23
C ASP A 380 -8.33 15.19 18.30
N ALA A 381 -7.77 15.26 17.09
CA ALA A 381 -7.75 14.12 16.16
C ALA A 381 -6.88 12.95 16.64
N TRP A 382 -5.94 13.24 17.55
CA TRP A 382 -5.04 12.24 18.13
C TRP A 382 -5.61 11.57 19.37
N ASP A 383 -6.78 12.00 19.83
CA ASP A 383 -7.45 11.44 21.00
C ASP A 383 -8.23 10.16 20.60
N ASP A 384 -8.70 9.42 21.61
CA ASP A 384 -9.53 8.21 21.46
C ASP A 384 -8.95 7.08 20.57
N GLN A 385 -7.64 7.05 20.36
CA GLN A 385 -7.01 6.00 19.55
C GLN A 385 -7.01 4.67 20.30
N THR A 386 -7.58 3.64 19.66
CA THR A 386 -7.57 2.26 20.18
C THR A 386 -6.19 1.61 20.03
N GLU A 387 -5.94 0.52 20.75
CA GLU A 387 -4.70 -0.26 20.58
C GLU A 387 -4.54 -0.77 19.14
N GLU A 388 -5.64 -1.19 18.51
CA GLU A 388 -5.65 -1.62 17.11
C GLU A 388 -5.28 -0.47 16.17
N SER A 389 -5.87 0.71 16.37
CA SER A 389 -5.54 1.90 15.59
C SER A 389 -4.06 2.28 15.73
N LEU A 390 -3.54 2.35 16.97
CA LEU A 390 -2.13 2.64 17.23
C LEU A 390 -1.18 1.58 16.65
N SER A 391 -1.59 0.30 16.65
CA SER A 391 -0.85 -0.77 15.97
C SER A 391 -0.80 -0.56 14.46
N SER A 392 -1.89 -0.13 13.84
CA SER A 392 -1.94 0.21 12.41
C SER A 392 -1.10 1.45 12.08
N VAL A 393 -1.21 2.52 12.88
CA VAL A 393 -0.44 3.76 12.73
C VAL A 393 1.06 3.48 12.81
N THR A 394 1.52 2.79 13.85
CA THR A 394 2.94 2.41 14.00
C THR A 394 3.39 1.40 12.93
N GLY A 395 2.46 0.62 12.37
CA GLY A 395 2.66 -0.19 11.16
C GLY A 395 3.06 0.67 9.98
N VAL A 396 2.22 1.64 9.61
CA VAL A 396 2.44 2.57 8.49
C VAL A 396 3.72 3.39 8.68
N LEU A 397 3.96 3.90 9.88
CA LEU A 397 5.18 4.67 10.18
C LEU A 397 6.46 3.82 10.01
N ALA A 398 6.41 2.51 10.28
CA ALA A 398 7.55 1.61 10.04
C ALA A 398 7.82 1.39 8.54
N ASP A 399 6.80 1.52 7.69
CA ASP A 399 6.91 1.39 6.24
C ASP A 399 7.50 2.65 5.58
N ILE A 400 7.70 3.75 6.33
CA ILE A 400 8.44 4.93 5.88
C ILE A 400 9.94 4.58 5.79
N ARG A 401 10.35 4.07 4.63
CA ARG A 401 11.71 3.56 4.36
C ARG A 401 12.71 4.63 3.91
N SER A 402 12.26 5.88 3.72
CA SER A 402 13.00 6.89 2.96
C SER A 402 13.71 7.90 3.89
N TRP A 403 15.05 7.93 3.84
CA TRP A 403 15.90 8.86 4.63
C TRP A 403 16.29 10.09 3.81
N PRO A 404 16.41 11.30 4.41
CA PRO A 404 16.14 12.63 3.81
C PRO A 404 16.96 13.12 2.59
N ASP A 405 17.62 12.25 1.82
CA ASP A 405 18.48 12.64 0.69
C ASP A 405 17.73 13.25 -0.52
N SER A 406 16.39 13.32 -0.52
CA SER A 406 15.62 14.06 -1.53
C SER A 406 14.42 14.81 -0.92
N SER A 407 13.87 15.79 -1.63
CA SER A 407 12.77 16.65 -1.17
C SER A 407 11.56 15.87 -0.65
N LYS A 408 11.13 14.83 -1.38
CA LYS A 408 10.07 13.91 -0.94
C LYS A 408 10.39 13.25 0.42
N LYS A 409 11.65 12.83 0.60
CA LYS A 409 12.09 12.17 1.84
C LYS A 409 12.13 13.12 3.03
N LYS A 410 12.21 14.44 2.80
CA LYS A 410 12.06 15.43 3.87
C LYS A 410 10.62 15.48 4.39
N GLN A 411 9.63 15.37 3.50
CA GLN A 411 8.21 15.40 3.87
C GLN A 411 7.79 14.14 4.61
N ASP A 412 8.19 12.97 4.12
CA ASP A 412 7.96 11.69 4.81
C ASP A 412 8.56 11.71 6.23
N PHE A 413 9.76 12.29 6.36
CA PHE A 413 10.45 12.44 7.64
C PHE A 413 9.73 13.38 8.61
N GLU A 414 9.18 14.49 8.12
CA GLU A 414 8.38 15.42 8.92
C GLU A 414 7.12 14.74 9.47
N ILE A 415 6.39 14.00 8.62
CA ILE A 415 5.24 13.20 9.04
C ILE A 415 5.64 12.17 10.10
N LEU A 416 6.74 11.44 9.88
CA LEU A 416 7.26 10.47 10.84
C LEU A 416 7.57 11.12 12.20
N CYS A 417 8.21 12.29 12.21
CA CYS A 417 8.54 13.02 13.43
C CYS A 417 7.29 13.46 14.18
N LYS A 418 6.41 14.20 13.50
CA LYS A 418 5.19 14.75 14.09
C LYS A 418 4.26 13.64 14.60
N ALA A 419 4.09 12.56 13.85
CA ALA A 419 3.27 11.43 14.27
C ALA A 419 3.87 10.72 15.50
N SER A 420 5.17 10.44 15.48
CA SER A 420 5.82 9.74 16.59
C SER A 420 5.81 10.58 17.87
N TYR A 421 6.01 11.90 17.75
CA TYR A 421 5.88 12.84 18.87
C TYR A 421 4.47 12.82 19.47
N ASN A 422 3.42 12.99 18.64
CA ASN A 422 2.04 13.03 19.13
C ASN A 422 1.59 11.71 19.78
N ILE A 423 1.99 10.57 19.20
CA ILE A 423 1.73 9.25 19.80
C ILE A 423 2.40 9.14 21.16
N TYR A 424 3.69 9.51 21.26
CA TYR A 424 4.41 9.43 22.51
C TYR A 424 3.84 10.36 23.59
N GLN A 425 3.50 11.60 23.22
CA GLN A 425 2.97 12.58 24.15
C GLN A 425 1.67 12.11 24.83
N ARG A 426 0.81 11.41 24.08
CA ARG A 426 -0.51 10.97 24.56
C ARG A 426 -0.52 9.55 25.12
N TYR A 427 0.20 8.63 24.48
CA TYR A 427 0.12 7.19 24.75
C TYR A 427 1.43 6.62 25.32
N GLY A 428 2.47 7.43 25.46
CA GLY A 428 3.76 7.03 25.99
C GLY A 428 4.50 6.05 25.08
N LEU A 429 5.26 5.14 25.69
CA LEU A 429 6.17 4.26 24.97
C LEU A 429 5.53 2.95 24.49
N GLU A 430 4.38 2.58 25.05
CA GLU A 430 3.75 1.27 24.83
C GLU A 430 3.40 0.98 23.37
N PRO A 431 2.82 1.92 22.58
CA PRO A 431 2.53 1.66 21.17
C PRO A 431 3.78 1.25 20.36
N PHE A 432 4.92 1.88 20.66
CA PHE A 432 6.19 1.57 20.00
C PHE A 432 6.75 0.22 20.44
N LYS A 433 6.59 -0.16 21.72
CA LYS A 433 6.99 -1.49 22.22
C LYS A 433 6.16 -2.60 21.58
N THR A 434 4.85 -2.42 21.51
CA THR A 434 3.94 -3.36 20.82
C THR A 434 4.31 -3.51 19.35
N ARG A 435 4.71 -2.42 18.68
CA ARG A 435 5.23 -2.52 17.31
C ARG A 435 6.51 -3.35 17.28
N VAL A 436 7.50 -3.05 18.13
CA VAL A 436 8.78 -3.77 18.20
C VAL A 436 8.59 -5.28 18.40
N SER A 437 7.64 -5.71 19.21
CA SER A 437 7.36 -7.14 19.41
C SER A 437 6.74 -7.84 18.19
N LYS A 438 6.07 -7.08 17.30
CA LYS A 438 5.48 -7.59 16.06
C LYS A 438 6.40 -7.46 14.84
N GLN A 439 7.54 -6.76 14.97
CA GLN A 439 8.44 -6.54 13.84
C GLN A 439 9.28 -7.80 13.51
N THR A 440 9.35 -8.13 12.24
CA THR A 440 10.18 -9.17 11.62
C THR A 440 11.63 -8.70 11.39
N GLU A 441 12.49 -9.59 10.87
CA GLU A 441 13.86 -9.25 10.46
C GLU A 441 13.90 -8.18 9.36
N SER A 442 12.93 -8.22 8.45
CA SER A 442 12.87 -7.34 7.29
C SER A 442 12.56 -5.90 7.68
N ASP A 443 11.85 -5.71 8.79
CA ASP A 443 11.40 -4.40 9.27
C ASP A 443 12.58 -3.50 9.68
N PRO A 444 12.54 -2.20 9.35
CA PRO A 444 13.51 -1.24 9.84
C PRO A 444 13.58 -1.25 11.38
N PRO A 445 14.78 -1.21 12.00
CA PRO A 445 14.92 -1.20 13.45
C PRO A 445 14.59 0.17 14.08
N LEU A 446 13.86 1.03 13.36
CA LEU A 446 13.47 2.38 13.77
C LEU A 446 12.85 2.38 15.17
N PHE A 447 11.74 1.67 15.36
CA PHE A 447 11.05 1.66 16.65
C PHE A 447 11.84 0.98 17.76
N TYR A 448 12.65 -0.03 17.44
CA TYR A 448 13.53 -0.64 18.43
C TYR A 448 14.55 0.37 18.97
N TYR A 449 15.16 1.15 18.07
CA TYR A 449 16.08 2.20 18.49
C TYR A 449 15.35 3.30 19.28
N LEU A 450 14.20 3.76 18.79
CA LEU A 450 13.39 4.78 19.48
C LEU A 450 13.07 4.34 20.90
N VAL A 451 12.56 3.12 21.08
CA VAL A 451 12.25 2.55 22.40
C VAL A 451 13.49 2.55 23.30
N ARG A 452 14.62 2.02 22.82
CA ARG A 452 15.87 1.96 23.61
C ARG A 452 16.42 3.34 23.98
N ARG A 453 16.33 4.30 23.05
CA ARG A 453 16.76 5.69 23.24
C ARG A 453 15.89 6.37 24.30
N LEU A 454 14.58 6.32 24.14
CA LEU A 454 13.62 6.93 25.06
C LEU A 454 13.66 6.28 26.45
N GLU A 455 13.85 4.96 26.54
CA GLU A 455 14.07 4.28 27.83
C GLU A 455 15.35 4.74 28.53
N ARG A 456 16.43 4.99 27.78
CA ARG A 456 17.66 5.54 28.36
C ARG A 456 17.43 6.96 28.84
N ASP A 457 16.84 7.78 27.99
CA ASP A 457 16.66 9.20 28.25
C ASP A 457 15.72 9.40 29.45
N PHE A 458 14.69 8.56 29.58
CA PHE A 458 13.85 8.48 30.78
C PHE A 458 14.63 8.11 32.05
N ARG A 459 15.59 7.16 31.99
CA ARG A 459 16.46 6.82 33.13
C ARG A 459 17.43 7.94 33.50
N GLU A 460 17.77 8.80 32.54
CA GLU A 460 18.68 9.93 32.71
C GLU A 460 17.94 11.25 33.04
N ASP A 461 16.62 11.19 33.28
CA ASP A 461 15.74 12.35 33.52
C ASP A 461 15.76 13.39 32.37
N ILE A 462 16.03 12.92 31.16
CA ILE A 462 15.98 13.73 29.93
C ILE A 462 14.56 13.65 29.39
N LEU A 463 13.79 14.72 29.62
CA LEU A 463 12.40 14.81 29.16
C LEU A 463 12.35 15.31 27.72
N MET A 464 11.84 14.47 26.82
CA MET A 464 11.51 14.86 25.45
C MET A 464 10.20 15.65 25.47
N ARG A 465 10.29 16.97 25.30
CA ARG A 465 9.15 17.88 25.47
C ARG A 465 8.74 18.59 24.19
N THR A 466 9.57 18.53 23.15
CA THR A 466 9.35 19.28 21.92
C THR A 466 9.46 18.40 20.67
N GLU A 467 8.85 18.85 19.58
CA GLU A 467 8.99 18.22 18.28
C GLU A 467 10.45 18.27 17.76
N ASP A 468 11.21 19.32 18.12
CA ASP A 468 12.62 19.46 17.76
C ASP A 468 13.51 18.38 18.40
N ASP A 469 13.19 17.96 19.63
CA ASP A 469 13.86 16.85 20.29
C ASP A 469 13.66 15.55 19.49
N TRP A 470 12.43 15.31 19.04
CA TRP A 470 12.06 14.14 18.23
C TRP A 470 12.71 14.17 16.85
N ASN A 471 12.72 15.33 16.21
CA ASN A 471 13.43 15.54 14.94
C ASN A 471 14.91 15.17 15.09
N SER A 472 15.56 15.60 16.18
CA SER A 472 16.95 15.27 16.47
C SER A 472 17.18 13.76 16.62
N ILE A 473 16.32 13.06 17.37
CA ILE A 473 16.41 11.59 17.53
C ILE A 473 16.21 10.85 16.20
N ILE A 474 15.20 11.24 15.41
CA ILE A 474 14.88 10.57 14.14
C ILE A 474 15.94 10.91 13.08
N LYS A 475 16.58 12.08 13.17
CA LYS A 475 17.75 12.41 12.34
C LYS A 475 18.99 11.64 12.77
N GLU A 476 19.21 11.40 14.07
CA GLU A 476 20.27 10.49 14.52
C GLU A 476 20.09 9.11 13.89
N LEU A 477 18.85 8.60 13.85
CA LEU A 477 18.49 7.33 13.19
C LEU A 477 18.90 7.26 11.72
N SER A 478 18.69 8.34 10.95
CA SER A 478 19.07 8.39 9.53
C SER A 478 20.59 8.30 9.32
N THR A 479 21.36 8.61 10.35
CA THR A 479 22.83 8.57 10.34
C THR A 479 23.40 7.32 10.99
N ILE A 480 22.56 6.42 11.50
CA ILE A 480 23.01 5.18 12.15
C ILE A 480 23.83 4.39 11.13
N PRO A 481 25.10 4.06 11.44
CA PRO A 481 25.90 3.22 10.56
C PRO A 481 25.19 1.88 10.34
N ARG A 482 25.16 1.39 9.09
CA ARG A 482 24.54 0.09 8.73
C ARG A 482 24.95 -1.07 9.66
N LYS A 483 26.14 -1.03 10.28
CA LYS A 483 26.53 -1.98 11.34
C LYS A 483 25.65 -1.89 12.58
N ALA A 484 25.45 -0.69 13.13
CA ALA A 484 24.66 -0.49 14.33
C ALA A 484 23.22 -0.90 14.06
N GLU A 485 22.70 -0.57 12.87
CA GLU A 485 21.43 -1.08 12.36
C GLU A 485 21.39 -2.63 12.31
N LYS A 486 22.38 -3.27 11.67
CA LYS A 486 22.52 -4.74 11.65
C LYS A 486 22.54 -5.32 13.06
N ARG A 487 23.32 -4.75 13.97
CA ARG A 487 23.41 -5.24 15.35
C ARG A 487 22.07 -5.10 16.08
N MET A 488 21.31 -4.02 15.84
CA MET A 488 19.97 -3.85 16.38
C MET A 488 19.01 -4.89 15.82
N ARG A 489 19.04 -5.15 14.50
CA ARG A 489 18.27 -6.23 13.87
C ARG A 489 18.60 -7.57 14.52
N TRP A 490 19.87 -7.92 14.61
CA TRP A 490 20.33 -9.16 15.26
C TRP A 490 19.79 -9.35 16.67
N THR A 491 19.83 -8.30 17.50
CA THR A 491 19.34 -8.39 18.89
C THR A 491 17.85 -8.69 19.00
N ARG A 492 17.07 -8.43 17.95
CA ARG A 492 15.62 -8.69 17.90
C ARG A 492 15.28 -10.08 17.38
N LEU A 493 16.19 -10.72 16.67
CA LEU A 493 15.96 -12.03 16.07
C LEU A 493 15.80 -13.10 17.15
N SER A 494 14.88 -14.03 16.90
CA SER A 494 14.78 -15.27 17.66
C SER A 494 16.07 -16.09 17.49
N THR A 495 16.33 -17.06 18.37
CA THR A 495 17.48 -17.95 18.22
C THR A 495 17.48 -18.66 16.86
N ALA A 496 16.31 -19.10 16.40
CA ALA A 496 16.16 -19.75 15.10
C ALA A 496 16.51 -18.80 13.94
N ASP A 497 15.99 -17.57 13.97
CA ASP A 497 16.27 -16.57 12.94
C ASP A 497 17.75 -16.20 12.89
N ARG A 498 18.40 -16.06 14.05
CA ARG A 498 19.85 -15.80 14.15
C ARG A 498 20.68 -16.85 13.42
N TRP A 499 20.33 -18.13 13.57
CA TRP A 499 20.98 -19.21 12.82
C TRP A 499 20.67 -19.14 11.33
N ARG A 500 19.45 -18.74 10.96
CA ARG A 500 19.00 -18.66 9.57
C ARG A 500 19.66 -17.54 8.79
N CYS A 501 19.77 -16.36 9.39
CA CYS A 501 20.32 -15.16 8.76
C CYS A 501 21.83 -14.97 9.03
N MET A 502 22.49 -15.95 9.66
CA MET A 502 23.86 -15.81 10.17
C MET A 502 24.81 -15.20 9.13
N GLU A 503 24.69 -15.60 7.87
CA GLU A 503 25.46 -15.13 6.70
C GLU A 503 25.42 -13.61 6.50
N ASP A 504 24.34 -12.93 6.88
CA ASP A 504 24.26 -11.47 6.80
C ASP A 504 25.05 -10.75 7.89
N TYR A 505 25.49 -11.50 8.90
CA TYR A 505 26.19 -11.01 10.08
C TYR A 505 27.58 -11.63 10.24
N VAL A 506 28.12 -12.34 9.23
CA VAL A 506 29.44 -12.97 9.30
C VAL A 506 30.64 -12.03 9.20
N CYS A 507 31.79 -12.59 9.56
CA CYS A 507 33.07 -12.03 9.22
C CYS A 507 33.21 -12.02 7.70
N ASP A 508 33.50 -10.86 7.11
CA ASP A 508 33.66 -10.71 5.66
C ASP A 508 34.99 -11.29 5.14
N ASN A 509 35.85 -11.77 6.04
CA ASN A 509 37.01 -12.56 5.65
C ASN A 509 36.52 -13.95 5.18
N PRO A 510 36.66 -14.29 3.89
CA PRO A 510 36.16 -15.57 3.36
C PRO A 510 36.83 -16.78 4.01
N ASP A 511 38.04 -16.59 4.55
CA ASP A 511 38.84 -17.64 5.18
C ASP A 511 38.68 -17.64 6.72
N CYS A 512 37.61 -17.03 7.25
CA CYS A 512 37.37 -16.97 8.68
C CYS A 512 36.99 -18.34 9.26
N GLU A 513 37.89 -18.96 10.02
CA GLU A 513 37.67 -20.25 10.68
C GLU A 513 36.39 -20.28 11.55
N GLN A 514 36.11 -19.19 12.28
CA GLN A 514 34.91 -19.09 13.10
C GLN A 514 33.63 -19.09 12.27
N THR A 515 33.63 -18.43 11.11
CA THR A 515 32.49 -18.43 10.20
C THR A 515 32.27 -19.82 9.61
N ILE A 516 33.35 -20.49 9.18
CA ILE A 516 33.31 -21.86 8.67
C ILE A 516 32.73 -22.81 9.74
N GLU A 517 33.19 -22.67 10.98
CA GLU A 517 32.73 -23.47 12.11
C GLU A 517 31.25 -23.21 12.44
N LEU A 518 30.82 -21.95 12.52
CA LEU A 518 29.42 -21.63 12.76
C LEU A 518 28.53 -22.12 11.61
N SER A 519 28.99 -22.09 10.36
CA SER A 519 28.27 -22.67 9.22
C SER A 519 28.17 -24.20 9.30
N ARG A 520 29.11 -24.89 9.97
CA ARG A 520 28.98 -26.32 10.29
C ARG A 520 27.96 -26.53 11.41
N LEU A 521 28.03 -25.74 12.48
CA LEU A 521 27.09 -25.80 13.59
C LEU A 521 25.64 -25.52 13.15
N ARG A 522 25.43 -24.55 12.26
CA ARG A 522 24.12 -24.27 11.64
C ARG A 522 23.53 -25.51 10.98
N ARG A 523 24.34 -26.28 10.24
CA ARG A 523 23.89 -27.51 9.58
C ARG A 523 23.48 -28.59 10.58
N LEU A 524 24.22 -28.73 11.68
CA LEU A 524 23.88 -29.65 12.78
C LEU A 524 22.64 -29.17 13.56
N TRP A 525 22.51 -27.87 13.75
CA TRP A 525 21.36 -27.25 14.38
C TRP A 525 20.09 -27.51 13.55
N ALA A 526 20.16 -27.36 12.23
CA ALA A 526 19.06 -27.61 11.30
C ALA A 526 18.58 -29.07 11.26
N THR A 527 19.42 -30.05 11.63
CA THR A 527 19.00 -31.46 11.75
C THR A 527 18.37 -31.80 13.10
N GLY A 528 18.04 -30.80 13.92
CA GLY A 528 17.52 -30.99 15.28
C GLY A 528 18.57 -31.48 16.29
N SER A 529 19.85 -31.51 15.89
CA SER A 529 20.98 -31.88 16.77
C SER A 529 21.60 -30.66 17.46
N GLY A 530 20.88 -29.53 17.50
CA GLY A 530 21.31 -28.31 18.17
C GLY A 530 21.49 -28.51 19.66
N LYS A 531 22.65 -28.12 20.19
CA LYS A 531 22.91 -28.06 21.64
C LYS A 531 22.78 -26.60 22.11
N PRO A 532 22.33 -26.33 23.35
CA PRO A 532 22.31 -24.98 23.91
C PRO A 532 23.66 -24.24 23.79
N ASP A 533 24.77 -24.97 23.91
CA ASP A 533 26.13 -24.44 23.74
C ASP A 533 26.38 -23.83 22.35
N PHE A 534 25.64 -24.26 21.32
CA PHE A 534 25.74 -23.69 19.99
C PHE A 534 25.20 -22.26 20.00
N ASP A 535 24.04 -22.05 20.63
CA ASP A 535 23.38 -20.75 20.71
C ASP A 535 24.25 -19.75 21.49
N GLU A 536 24.85 -20.21 22.60
CA GLU A 536 25.80 -19.40 23.36
C GLU A 536 27.03 -19.03 22.52
N LYS A 537 27.58 -19.99 21.75
CA LYS A 537 28.73 -19.76 20.87
C LYS A 537 28.39 -18.75 19.77
N LEU A 538 27.19 -18.81 19.19
CA LEU A 538 26.72 -17.86 18.20
C LEU A 538 26.53 -16.45 18.81
N ASP A 539 25.88 -16.34 19.97
CA ASP A 539 25.67 -15.05 20.64
C ASP A 539 27.00 -14.40 21.02
N LYS A 540 27.92 -15.18 21.60
CA LYS A 540 29.28 -14.73 21.95
C LYS A 540 30.04 -14.23 20.73
N TRP A 541 29.96 -14.95 19.61
CA TRP A 541 30.63 -14.55 18.38
C TRP A 541 30.07 -13.25 17.82
N VAL A 542 28.74 -13.08 17.70
CA VAL A 542 28.16 -11.83 17.19
C VAL A 542 28.49 -10.63 18.08
N ARG A 543 28.48 -10.80 19.41
CA ARG A 543 28.95 -9.74 20.33
C ARG A 543 30.40 -9.35 20.10
N GLY A 544 31.23 -10.28 19.63
CA GLY A 544 32.65 -10.07 19.33
C GLY A 544 32.95 -9.40 17.99
N ILE A 545 31.99 -9.29 17.07
CA ILE A 545 32.22 -8.74 15.74
C ILE A 545 32.56 -7.24 15.77
N LYS A 546 33.72 -6.90 15.22
CA LYS A 546 34.25 -5.55 15.04
C LYS A 546 33.94 -5.04 13.63
N ILE A 547 33.87 -3.71 13.45
CA ILE A 547 33.80 -3.08 12.11
C ILE A 547 35.16 -2.54 11.76
N CYS A 548 35.46 -2.52 10.46
CA CYS A 548 36.41 -1.56 9.94
C CYS A 548 36.00 -0.13 10.31
N GLN A 549 36.83 0.56 11.11
CA GLN A 549 36.56 1.91 11.60
C GLN A 549 36.53 2.96 10.48
N ALA A 550 37.23 2.71 9.37
CA ALA A 550 37.34 3.63 8.26
C ALA A 550 36.09 3.61 7.36
N CYS A 551 35.71 2.44 6.83
CA CYS A 551 34.59 2.35 5.88
C CYS A 551 33.24 2.09 6.54
N ARG A 552 33.22 1.59 7.78
CA ARG A 552 32.04 1.15 8.54
C ARG A 552 31.12 0.15 7.80
N LYS A 553 31.60 -0.46 6.71
CA LYS A 553 30.85 -1.40 5.87
C LYS A 553 31.18 -2.86 6.15
N THR A 554 32.45 -3.17 6.36
CA THR A 554 32.95 -4.54 6.47
C THR A 554 33.14 -4.96 7.93
N THR A 555 32.76 -6.20 8.24
CA THR A 555 32.76 -6.79 9.58
C THR A 555 33.80 -7.88 9.76
N TYR A 556 34.43 -7.91 10.92
CA TYR A 556 35.45 -8.89 11.28
C TYR A 556 35.21 -9.44 12.66
N CYS A 557 35.31 -10.77 12.83
CA CYS A 557 35.28 -11.35 14.18
C CYS A 557 36.55 -11.04 14.99
N SER A 558 37.66 -10.70 14.32
CA SER A 558 38.95 -10.45 14.97
C SER A 558 39.85 -9.49 14.17
N GLN A 559 40.92 -8.98 14.79
CA GLN A 559 41.88 -8.14 14.07
C GLN A 559 42.72 -8.94 13.07
N GLU A 560 42.95 -10.22 13.36
CA GLU A 560 43.66 -11.15 12.49
C GLU A 560 42.89 -11.34 11.18
N CYS A 561 41.57 -11.56 11.27
CA CYS A 561 40.71 -11.63 10.08
C CYS A 561 40.72 -10.32 9.28
N GLN A 562 40.73 -9.17 9.96
CA GLN A 562 40.84 -7.87 9.28
C GLN A 562 42.18 -7.73 8.54
N LYS A 563 43.29 -8.09 9.18
CA LYS A 563 44.63 -8.03 8.57
C LYS A 563 44.74 -8.98 7.39
N ALA A 564 44.19 -10.19 7.51
CA ALA A 564 44.17 -11.18 6.45
C ALA A 564 43.37 -10.71 5.21
N GLU A 565 42.20 -10.10 5.42
CA GLU A 565 41.38 -9.60 4.30
C GLU A 565 41.86 -8.23 3.77
N TRP A 566 42.70 -7.50 4.52
CA TRP A 566 43.10 -6.12 4.19
C TRP A 566 43.61 -5.92 2.75
N PRO A 567 44.43 -6.82 2.14
CA PRO A 567 44.85 -6.68 0.75
C PRO A 567 43.69 -6.56 -0.23
N ARG A 568 42.57 -7.26 0.02
CA ARG A 568 41.34 -7.20 -0.78
C ARG A 568 40.45 -6.03 -0.35
N HIS A 569 40.32 -5.78 0.95
CA HIS A 569 39.43 -4.77 1.51
C HIS A 569 39.92 -3.31 1.31
N LYS A 570 41.23 -3.06 1.25
CA LYS A 570 41.81 -1.69 1.28
C LYS A 570 41.23 -0.75 0.21
N ARG A 571 41.05 -1.23 -1.03
CA ARG A 571 40.52 -0.43 -2.14
C ARG A 571 39.03 -0.10 -1.94
N PRO A 572 38.13 -1.09 -1.73
CA PRO A 572 36.74 -0.83 -1.33
C PRO A 572 36.63 0.08 -0.10
N CYS A 573 37.45 -0.15 0.92
CA CYS A 573 37.46 0.63 2.16
C CYS A 573 37.61 2.13 1.91
N ARG A 574 38.60 2.52 1.09
CA ARG A 574 38.84 3.93 0.72
C ARG A 574 37.67 4.53 -0.05
N TRP A 575 37.08 3.76 -0.97
CA TRP A 575 35.92 4.22 -1.74
C TRP A 575 34.72 4.52 -0.82
N TYR A 576 34.39 3.57 0.06
CA TYR A 576 33.32 3.73 1.04
C TYR A 576 33.61 4.86 2.04
N ALA A 577 34.82 4.93 2.59
CA ALA A 577 35.20 5.96 3.56
C ALA A 577 35.09 7.37 2.97
N ARG A 578 35.42 7.58 1.68
CA ARG A 578 35.25 8.88 1.01
C ARG A 578 33.78 9.24 0.82
N ARG A 579 32.97 8.28 0.38
CA ARG A 579 31.56 8.51 0.05
C ARG A 579 30.68 8.70 1.29
N TYR A 580 30.97 7.97 2.37
CA TYR A 580 30.13 7.94 3.57
C TYR A 580 30.78 8.61 4.79
N GLY A 581 32.10 8.81 4.80
CA GLY A 581 32.82 9.43 5.93
C GLY A 581 32.75 10.96 5.94
N ALA A 582 32.60 11.60 4.77
CA ALA A 582 32.44 13.06 4.68
C ALA A 582 31.13 13.58 5.30
N ALA A 583 30.11 12.72 5.43
CA ALA A 583 28.82 13.08 6.02
C ALA A 583 28.83 13.10 7.56
N VAL A 584 29.83 12.48 8.21
CA VAL A 584 29.83 12.27 9.67
C VAL A 584 30.92 13.09 10.39
N ASN A 585 31.91 13.62 9.66
CA ASN A 585 32.91 14.52 10.23
C ASN A 585 32.95 15.83 9.41
N PRO A 586 32.66 17.01 10.02
CA PRO A 586 32.90 18.28 9.36
C PRO A 586 34.39 18.43 8.98
N PRO A 587 34.74 19.25 7.98
CA PRO A 587 36.06 19.30 7.31
C PRO A 587 37.29 19.63 8.19
N ASN A 588 37.15 19.73 9.51
CA ASN A 588 38.22 20.08 10.44
C ASN A 588 38.78 18.90 11.26
N ALA A 589 38.45 17.65 10.94
CA ALA A 589 39.11 16.50 11.57
C ALA A 589 40.52 16.30 10.97
N PRO A 590 41.61 16.30 11.78
CA PRO A 590 42.96 16.10 11.27
C PRO A 590 43.12 14.71 10.62
N ALA A 591 43.89 14.66 9.54
CA ALA A 591 44.15 13.42 8.81
C ALA A 591 44.78 12.35 9.72
N PRO A 592 44.37 11.07 9.62
CA PRO A 592 45.01 10.00 10.38
C PRO A 592 46.48 9.86 9.96
N PRO A 593 47.40 9.58 10.90
CA PRO A 593 48.81 9.44 10.62
C PRO A 593 49.06 8.25 9.67
N ASP A 594 49.99 8.43 8.74
CA ASP A 594 50.41 7.38 7.83
C ASP A 594 50.96 6.17 8.59
N PRO A 595 50.68 4.94 8.12
CA PRO A 595 51.26 3.74 8.72
C PRO A 595 52.77 3.79 8.56
N VAL A 596 53.47 3.73 9.70
CA VAL A 596 54.93 3.66 9.80
C VAL A 596 55.42 2.47 8.94
N ALA A 597 56.37 2.78 8.06
CA ALA A 597 56.97 1.84 7.10
C ALA A 597 57.75 0.71 7.77
#